data_AF-A0A2N3BSA3-F1
#
_entry.id   AF-A0A2N3BSA3-F1
#
_cell.length_a   1.000
_cell.length_b   1.000
_cell.length_c   1.000
_cell.angle_alpha   90.00
_cell.angle_beta   90.00
_cell.angle_gamma   90.00
#
_symmetry.space_group_name_H-M   'P 1'
#
loop_
_entity.id
_entity.type
_entity.pdbx_description
1 polymer ?
#
loop_
_entity_poly.entity_id
_entity_poly.type
_entity_poly.pdbx_seq_one_letter_code
_entity_poly.pdbx_strand_id
1 'polypeptide(L)'
;MLFLCGCSLADPRGMAAMSQVDLAHDDPAGVAVAIAVPPDLALLPDGVHLIVTLATGGQPPRSEDFSLAQSALEGPAPGAMVFVLRDADLPRLRSLQTSGAASAAAGGHSDVTMAVDAKACLAVPHPDPDMRGSVWMRTRAGAGFAPLFSDLPLAEIPGWEDAASKLAPC
;
A
#
# COMPACT_ATOMS: atom_id res chain seq x y z
N MET A 1 -2.22 6.09 36.57
CA MET A 1 -3.03 5.90 35.34
C MET A 1 -2.07 6.01 34.16
N LEU A 2 -1.53 4.89 33.68
CA LEU A 2 -0.68 4.86 32.49
C LEU A 2 -1.57 4.85 31.25
N PHE A 3 -1.51 5.91 30.45
CA PHE A 3 -2.05 5.92 29.09
C PHE A 3 -0.98 5.29 28.17
N LEU A 4 -1.14 4.01 27.83
CA LEU A 4 -0.44 3.41 26.68
C LEU A 4 -1.31 3.65 25.43
N CYS A 5 -1.00 4.70 24.68
CA CYS A 5 -1.42 4.84 23.29
C CYS A 5 -0.59 3.88 22.43
N GLY A 6 -0.95 2.59 22.43
CA GLY A 6 -0.38 1.60 21.54
C GLY A 6 -1.25 1.44 20.30
N CYS A 7 -0.89 2.11 19.20
CA CYS A 7 -1.33 1.81 17.82
C CYS A 7 -0.42 2.60 16.87
N SER A 8 0.84 2.20 16.71
CA SER A 8 1.70 2.78 15.66
C SER A 8 2.66 1.72 15.13
N LEU A 9 2.09 0.72 14.47
CA LEU A 9 2.82 -0.15 13.53
C LEU A 9 3.17 0.58 12.21
N ALA A 10 2.75 1.84 12.06
CA ALA A 10 3.12 2.68 10.95
C ALA A 10 4.50 3.30 11.20
N ASP A 11 5.44 3.09 10.27
CA ASP A 11 6.74 3.78 10.30
C ASP A 11 6.49 5.31 10.24
N PRO A 12 6.96 6.12 11.21
CA PRO A 12 6.80 7.57 11.19
C PRO A 12 7.30 8.22 9.89
N ARG A 13 8.28 7.62 9.22
CA ARG A 13 8.77 8.05 7.90
C ARG A 13 7.76 7.74 6.79
N GLY A 14 7.09 6.60 6.87
CA GLY A 14 5.97 6.25 6.01
C GLY A 14 4.81 7.22 6.17
N MET A 15 4.42 7.52 7.42
CA MET A 15 3.39 8.53 7.70
C MET A 15 3.76 9.92 7.19
N ALA A 16 5.02 10.34 7.36
CA ALA A 16 5.52 11.62 6.88
C ALA A 16 5.59 11.69 5.35
N ALA A 17 5.96 10.59 4.68
CA ALA A 17 5.93 10.52 3.22
C ALA A 17 4.48 10.55 2.69
N MET A 18 3.57 9.86 3.38
CA MET A 18 2.14 9.84 3.05
C MET A 18 1.46 11.20 3.27
N SER A 19 1.86 11.96 4.29
CA SER A 19 1.32 13.32 4.53
C SER A 19 1.86 14.37 3.56
N GLN A 20 2.96 14.08 2.86
CA GLN A 20 3.51 14.94 1.81
C GLN A 20 2.97 14.63 0.42
N VAL A 21 2.11 13.61 0.29
CA VAL A 21 1.53 13.26 -1.00
C VAL A 21 0.46 14.27 -1.35
N ASP A 22 0.76 15.10 -2.33
CA ASP A 22 -0.24 15.97 -2.92
C ASP A 22 -0.98 15.20 -4.00
N LEU A 23 -1.92 14.37 -3.57
CA LEU A 23 -2.75 13.58 -4.47
C LEU A 23 -3.62 14.42 -5.39
N ALA A 24 -3.79 15.71 -5.13
CA ALA A 24 -4.49 16.59 -6.06
C ALA A 24 -3.64 16.94 -7.30
N HIS A 25 -2.31 16.84 -7.21
CA HIS A 25 -1.40 17.34 -8.25
C HIS A 25 -0.39 16.31 -8.78
N ASP A 26 -0.14 15.22 -8.05
CA ASP A 26 0.80 14.19 -8.48
C ASP A 26 0.21 13.29 -9.58
N ASP A 27 0.99 13.06 -10.65
CA ASP A 27 0.59 12.15 -11.73
C ASP A 27 0.52 10.71 -11.20
N PRO A 28 -0.65 10.05 -11.26
CA PRO A 28 -0.82 8.71 -10.73
C PRO A 28 0.06 7.66 -11.41
N ALA A 29 0.57 7.93 -12.62
CA ALA A 29 1.55 7.07 -13.27
C ALA A 29 2.87 6.96 -12.47
N GLY A 30 3.13 7.88 -11.55
CA GLY A 30 4.27 7.85 -10.64
C GLY A 30 4.12 6.92 -9.44
N VAL A 31 2.88 6.48 -9.15
CA VAL A 31 2.59 5.63 -7.99
C VAL A 31 3.14 4.22 -8.22
N ALA A 32 3.92 3.75 -7.25
CA ALA A 32 4.47 2.41 -7.23
C ALA A 32 4.49 1.84 -5.81
N VAL A 33 4.30 0.54 -5.70
CA VAL A 33 4.41 -0.22 -4.45
C VAL A 33 5.56 -1.20 -4.61
N ALA A 34 6.49 -1.23 -3.66
CA ALA A 34 7.51 -2.26 -3.60
C ALA A 34 7.21 -3.21 -2.44
N ILE A 35 7.32 -4.51 -2.67
CA ILE A 35 7.03 -5.54 -1.67
C ILE A 35 8.21 -6.51 -1.65
N ALA A 36 8.78 -6.73 -0.47
CA ALA A 36 9.69 -7.85 -0.22
C ALA A 36 8.96 -8.85 0.69
N VAL A 37 8.76 -10.06 0.17
CA VAL A 37 8.21 -11.19 0.92
C VAL A 37 9.33 -12.17 1.28
N PRO A 38 9.22 -12.88 2.41
CA PRO A 38 10.15 -13.95 2.76
C PRO A 38 10.09 -15.10 1.74
N PRO A 39 11.15 -15.91 1.61
CA PRO A 39 11.23 -16.99 0.61
C PRO A 39 10.18 -18.10 0.80
N ASP A 40 9.61 -18.21 2.00
CA ASP A 40 8.54 -19.13 2.37
C ASP A 40 7.18 -18.76 1.75
N LEU A 41 7.06 -17.54 1.22
CA LEU A 41 5.86 -17.03 0.56
C LEU A 41 6.14 -16.65 -0.88
N ALA A 42 5.15 -16.86 -1.74
CA ALA A 42 5.14 -16.30 -3.09
C ALA A 42 3.92 -15.43 -3.29
N LEU A 43 4.09 -14.23 -3.86
CA LEU A 43 2.97 -13.39 -4.25
C LEU A 43 2.19 -14.06 -5.38
N LEU A 44 0.86 -14.01 -5.31
CA LEU A 44 0.01 -14.52 -6.38
C LEU A 44 0.11 -13.63 -7.62
N PRO A 45 -0.02 -14.21 -8.83
CA PRO A 45 -0.25 -13.42 -10.04
C PRO A 45 -1.45 -12.51 -9.86
N ASP A 46 -1.30 -11.22 -10.18
CA ASP A 46 -2.31 -10.19 -9.97
C ASP A 46 -2.83 -10.06 -8.53
N GLY A 47 -2.06 -10.55 -7.55
CA GLY A 47 -2.44 -10.56 -6.15
C GLY A 47 -2.19 -9.24 -5.41
N VAL A 48 -1.61 -8.23 -6.07
CA VAL A 48 -1.25 -6.95 -5.46
C VAL A 48 -2.22 -5.86 -5.90
N HIS A 49 -2.82 -5.19 -4.94
CA HIS A 49 -3.85 -4.18 -5.13
C HIS A 49 -3.52 -2.92 -4.33
N LEU A 50 -3.82 -1.76 -4.91
CA LEU A 50 -3.84 -0.47 -4.24
C LEU A 50 -5.30 -0.09 -3.99
N ILE A 51 -5.64 0.12 -2.73
CA ILE A 51 -6.96 0.59 -2.32
C ILE A 51 -6.82 2.07 -1.97
N VAL A 52 -7.57 2.93 -2.66
CA VAL A 52 -7.59 4.37 -2.41
C VAL A 52 -8.97 4.76 -1.92
N THR A 53 -9.04 5.30 -0.71
CA THR A 53 -10.27 5.78 -0.09
C THR A 53 -10.23 7.29 0.02
N LEU A 54 -11.18 7.95 -0.63
CA LEU A 54 -11.41 9.39 -0.54
C LEU A 54 -12.58 9.66 0.40
N ALA A 55 -12.36 10.41 1.47
CA ALA A 55 -13.40 10.91 2.35
C ALA A 55 -13.53 12.42 2.15
N THR A 56 -14.72 12.88 1.76
CA THR A 56 -15.03 14.30 1.61
C THR A 56 -16.13 14.68 2.59
N GLY A 57 -16.00 15.83 3.26
CA GLY A 57 -16.98 16.31 4.23
C GLY A 57 -18.40 16.32 3.67
N GLY A 58 -19.33 15.64 4.36
CA GLY A 58 -20.74 15.58 3.97
C GLY A 58 -21.12 14.54 2.90
N GLN A 59 -20.19 13.69 2.47
CA GLN A 59 -20.44 12.55 1.59
C GLN A 59 -19.88 11.25 2.20
N PRO A 60 -20.47 10.08 1.89
CA PRO A 60 -19.87 8.81 2.28
C PRO A 60 -18.49 8.64 1.63
N PRO A 61 -17.52 8.00 2.31
CA PRO A 61 -16.21 7.72 1.71
C PRO A 61 -16.35 6.89 0.44
N ARG A 62 -15.64 7.27 -0.62
CA ARG A 62 -15.52 6.51 -1.87
C ARG A 62 -14.21 5.72 -1.84
N SER A 63 -14.32 4.41 -1.86
CA SER A 63 -13.16 3.50 -1.93
C SER A 63 -13.09 2.88 -3.31
N GLU A 64 -11.90 2.91 -3.91
CA GLU A 64 -11.61 2.22 -5.18
C GLU A 64 -10.42 1.29 -5.03
N ASP A 65 -10.55 0.12 -5.66
CA ASP A 65 -9.52 -0.90 -5.75
C ASP A 65 -8.89 -0.86 -7.16
N PHE A 66 -7.57 -0.88 -7.19
CA PHE A 66 -6.73 -0.90 -8.37
C PHE A 66 -5.75 -2.07 -8.32
N SER A 67 -5.93 -3.04 -9.23
CA SER A 67 -4.92 -4.08 -9.42
C SER A 67 -3.62 -3.50 -9.96
N LEU A 68 -2.50 -3.91 -9.37
CA LEU A 68 -1.18 -3.48 -9.80
C LEU A 68 -0.51 -4.55 -10.68
N ALA A 69 0.28 -4.09 -11.64
CA ALA A 69 1.10 -4.95 -12.48
C ALA A 69 2.56 -4.89 -12.02
N GLN A 70 3.25 -6.03 -12.03
CA GLN A 70 4.68 -6.07 -11.74
C GLN A 70 5.45 -5.26 -12.80
N SER A 71 6.42 -4.49 -12.34
CA SER A 71 7.27 -3.62 -13.15
C SER A 71 8.73 -4.09 -13.10
N ALA A 72 9.50 -3.72 -14.11
CA ALA A 72 10.95 -3.93 -14.17
C ALA A 72 11.74 -2.83 -13.43
N LEU A 73 11.07 -1.91 -12.75
CA LEU A 73 11.71 -0.88 -11.94
C LEU A 73 12.53 -1.49 -10.81
N GLU A 74 13.66 -0.87 -10.50
CA GLU A 74 14.48 -1.24 -9.35
C GLU A 74 13.75 -0.91 -8.05
N GLY A 75 13.71 -1.87 -7.14
CA GLY A 75 13.11 -1.73 -5.81
C GLY A 75 14.04 -1.03 -4.82
N PRO A 76 13.52 -0.62 -3.65
CA PRO A 76 14.31 0.04 -2.61
C PRO A 76 15.25 -0.89 -1.84
N ALA A 77 15.12 -2.20 -2.02
CA ALA A 77 15.89 -3.22 -1.33
C ALA A 77 16.07 -4.46 -2.21
N PRO A 78 17.12 -5.27 -1.99
CA PRO A 78 17.29 -6.56 -2.66
C PRO A 78 16.07 -7.47 -2.44
N GLY A 79 15.61 -8.12 -3.51
CA GLY A 79 14.45 -9.02 -3.46
C GLY A 79 13.09 -8.32 -3.43
N ALA A 80 13.04 -6.99 -3.37
CA ALA A 80 11.79 -6.25 -3.47
C ALA A 80 11.27 -6.24 -4.92
N MET A 81 10.05 -6.72 -5.11
CA MET A 81 9.33 -6.63 -6.38
C MET A 81 8.55 -5.32 -6.44
N VAL A 82 8.63 -4.61 -7.56
CA VAL A 82 7.91 -3.34 -7.77
C VAL A 82 6.65 -3.58 -8.58
N PHE A 83 5.56 -2.96 -8.14
CA PHE A 83 4.24 -2.99 -8.76
C PHE A 83 3.76 -1.57 -9.05
N VAL A 84 3.13 -1.37 -10.21
CA VAL A 84 2.62 -0.07 -10.68
C VAL A 84 1.18 -0.20 -11.12
N LEU A 85 0.46 0.93 -11.16
CA LEU A 85 -0.89 0.96 -11.73
C LEU A 85 -0.88 0.54 -13.19
N ARG A 86 -1.91 -0.19 -13.62
CA ARG A 86 -2.13 -0.49 -15.03
C ARG A 86 -2.58 0.79 -15.76
N ASP A 87 -2.15 0.97 -17.00
CA ASP A 87 -2.51 2.14 -17.80
C ASP A 87 -4.02 2.38 -17.89
N ALA A 88 -4.80 1.29 -17.96
CA ALA A 88 -6.26 1.33 -18.00
C ALA A 88 -6.91 1.93 -16.74
N ASP A 89 -6.22 1.89 -15.60
CA ASP A 89 -6.71 2.36 -14.31
C ASP A 89 -6.28 3.80 -13.99
N LEU A 90 -5.31 4.36 -14.72
CA LEU A 90 -4.86 5.74 -14.54
C LEU A 90 -6.01 6.76 -14.65
N PRO A 91 -6.94 6.70 -15.64
CA PRO A 91 -8.05 7.64 -15.71
C PRO A 91 -8.99 7.58 -14.49
N ARG A 92 -9.19 6.38 -13.92
CA ARG A 92 -10.03 6.19 -12.74
C ARG A 92 -9.40 6.85 -11.52
N LEU A 93 -8.10 6.64 -11.28
CA LEU A 93 -7.41 7.29 -10.17
C LEU A 93 -7.38 8.82 -10.35
N ARG A 94 -7.14 9.34 -11.57
CA ARG A 94 -7.23 10.78 -11.85
C ARG A 94 -8.61 11.36 -11.55
N SER A 95 -9.67 10.61 -11.83
CA SER A 95 -11.05 11.03 -11.51
C SER A 95 -11.27 11.14 -10.00
N LEU A 96 -10.72 10.21 -9.21
CA LEU A 96 -10.77 10.25 -7.76
C LEU A 96 -9.99 11.46 -7.21
N GLN A 97 -8.78 11.70 -7.71
CA GLN A 97 -7.95 12.87 -7.36
C GLN A 97 -8.68 14.19 -7.66
N THR A 98 -9.27 14.32 -8.86
CA THR A 98 -10.03 15.51 -9.27
C THR A 98 -11.23 15.75 -8.35
N SER A 99 -11.91 14.68 -7.90
CA SER A 99 -13.04 14.78 -6.98
C SER A 99 -12.63 15.33 -5.61
N GLY A 100 -11.50 14.84 -5.07
CA GLY A 100 -10.93 15.35 -3.82
C GLY A 100 -10.49 16.81 -3.92
N ALA A 101 -9.79 17.16 -5.00
CA ALA A 101 -9.35 18.53 -5.26
C ALA A 101 -10.52 19.52 -5.37
N ALA A 102 -11.60 19.14 -6.05
CA ALA A 102 -12.81 19.96 -6.17
C ALA A 102 -13.49 20.18 -4.80
N SER A 103 -13.54 19.15 -3.95
CA SER A 103 -14.09 19.27 -2.59
C SER A 103 -13.25 20.22 -1.72
N ALA A 104 -11.93 20.10 -1.78
CA ALA A 104 -11.01 20.98 -1.07
C ALA A 104 -11.12 22.44 -1.54
N ALA A 105 -11.19 22.67 -2.86
CA ALA A 105 -11.34 24.01 -3.45
C ALA A 105 -12.68 24.68 -3.07
N ALA A 106 -13.73 23.90 -2.83
CA ALA A 106 -15.02 24.40 -2.34
C ALA A 106 -15.03 24.74 -0.84
N GLY A 107 -13.89 24.68 -0.15
CA GLY A 107 -13.77 24.90 1.29
C GLY A 107 -14.18 23.69 2.15
N GLY A 108 -14.38 22.53 1.52
CA GLY A 108 -14.60 21.27 2.20
C GLY A 108 -13.29 20.65 2.70
N HIS A 109 -13.41 19.70 3.62
CA HIS A 109 -12.30 18.85 4.03
C HIS A 109 -12.28 17.59 3.16
N SER A 110 -11.10 17.22 2.66
CA SER A 110 -10.87 16.01 1.88
C SER A 110 -9.69 15.25 2.48
N ASP A 111 -9.92 14.01 2.90
CA ASP A 111 -8.89 13.08 3.36
C ASP A 111 -8.75 11.95 2.33
N VAL A 112 -7.50 11.53 2.09
CA VAL A 112 -7.23 10.37 1.26
C VAL A 112 -6.39 9.36 2.03
N THR A 113 -6.85 8.12 2.02
CA THR A 113 -6.16 6.98 2.60
C THR A 113 -5.76 6.02 1.48
N MET A 114 -4.51 5.59 1.48
CA MET A 114 -4.03 4.51 0.61
C MET A 114 -3.71 3.28 1.45
N ALA A 115 -4.14 2.12 0.99
CA ALA A 115 -3.79 0.82 1.55
C ALA A 115 -3.27 -0.10 0.45
N VAL A 116 -2.37 -1.00 0.81
CA VAL A 116 -1.85 -2.03 -0.09
C VAL A 116 -2.41 -3.36 0.40
N ASP A 117 -3.07 -4.09 -0.50
CA ASP A 117 -3.43 -5.49 -0.29
C ASP A 117 -2.52 -6.37 -1.16
N ALA A 118 -2.01 -7.45 -0.58
CA ALA A 118 -1.08 -8.34 -1.25
C ALA A 118 -1.40 -9.79 -0.88
N LYS A 119 -1.84 -10.55 -1.88
CA LYS A 119 -2.18 -11.96 -1.74
C LYS A 119 -0.95 -12.83 -2.03
N ALA A 120 -0.74 -13.82 -1.17
CA ALA A 120 0.36 -14.76 -1.28
C ALA A 120 -0.12 -16.21 -1.11
N CYS A 121 0.74 -17.15 -1.50
CA CYS A 121 0.62 -18.58 -1.22
C CYS A 121 1.89 -19.07 -0.49
N LEU A 122 1.79 -20.22 0.17
CA LEU A 122 2.91 -20.89 0.81
C LEU A 122 3.82 -21.53 -0.26
N ALA A 123 5.06 -21.06 -0.34
CA ALA A 123 6.08 -21.64 -1.22
C ALA A 123 6.71 -22.91 -0.60
N VAL A 124 6.57 -23.10 0.72
CA VAL A 124 7.07 -24.26 1.47
C VAL A 124 5.99 -24.83 2.41
N PRO A 125 6.02 -26.13 2.73
CA PRO A 125 5.00 -26.76 3.58
C PRO A 125 5.00 -26.30 5.04
N HIS A 126 6.15 -25.86 5.56
CA HIS A 126 6.32 -25.43 6.94
C HIS A 126 7.06 -24.09 6.94
N PRO A 127 6.34 -22.96 6.83
CA PRO A 127 6.97 -21.66 6.77
C PRO A 127 7.59 -21.30 8.13
N ASP A 128 8.65 -20.49 8.11
CA ASP A 128 9.25 -19.94 9.32
C ASP A 128 8.22 -19.07 10.10
N PRO A 129 7.95 -19.34 11.40
CA PRO A 129 7.04 -18.51 12.18
C PRO A 129 7.53 -17.06 12.38
N ASP A 130 8.84 -16.81 12.25
CA ASP A 130 9.48 -15.51 12.44
C ASP A 130 9.72 -14.77 11.10
N MET A 131 9.05 -15.22 10.03
CA MET A 131 9.03 -14.57 8.72
C MET A 131 8.89 -13.04 8.82
N ARG A 132 9.67 -12.32 8.02
CA ARG A 132 9.69 -10.85 7.99
C ARG A 132 9.36 -10.35 6.59
N GLY A 133 8.55 -9.29 6.53
CA GLY A 133 8.14 -8.65 5.30
C GLY A 133 8.44 -7.17 5.31
N SER A 134 8.47 -6.57 4.12
CA SER A 134 8.63 -5.13 3.96
C SER A 134 7.76 -4.63 2.82
N VAL A 135 7.16 -3.45 3.02
CA VAL A 135 6.37 -2.76 2.00
C VAL A 135 6.79 -1.30 1.95
N TRP A 136 7.01 -0.81 0.75
CA TRP A 136 7.30 0.59 0.48
C TRP A 136 6.33 1.14 -0.56
N MET A 137 6.11 2.45 -0.50
CA MET A 137 5.29 3.17 -1.46
C MET A 137 6.05 4.36 -2.02
N ARG A 138 5.95 4.55 -3.32
CA ARG A 138 6.34 5.76 -4.03
C ARG A 138 5.07 6.37 -4.58
N THR A 139 4.87 7.67 -4.38
CA THR A 139 3.66 8.37 -4.80
C THR A 139 3.86 9.32 -5.98
N ARG A 140 5.13 9.60 -6.34
CA ARG A 140 5.50 10.46 -7.46
C ARG A 140 6.67 9.85 -8.24
N ALA A 141 6.64 9.98 -9.57
CA ALA A 141 7.76 9.59 -10.42
C ALA A 141 9.05 10.33 -10.01
N GLY A 142 10.16 9.62 -9.92
CA GLY A 142 11.46 10.17 -9.52
C GLY A 142 11.63 10.42 -8.01
N ALA A 143 10.58 10.27 -7.20
CA ALA A 143 10.72 10.26 -5.74
C ALA A 143 11.30 8.92 -5.24
N GLY A 144 11.88 8.92 -4.04
CA GLY A 144 12.27 7.70 -3.35
C GLY A 144 11.04 6.90 -2.88
N PHE A 145 11.24 5.60 -2.69
CA PHE A 145 10.26 4.76 -2.00
C PHE A 145 10.31 5.04 -0.49
N ALA A 146 9.16 5.33 0.09
CA ALA A 146 9.00 5.48 1.53
C ALA A 146 8.54 4.16 2.16
N PRO A 147 9.15 3.71 3.26
CA PRO A 147 8.71 2.48 3.94
C PRO A 147 7.35 2.71 4.57
N LEU A 148 6.38 1.83 4.29
CA LEU A 148 5.15 1.73 5.09
C LEU A 148 5.44 0.93 6.36
N PHE A 149 6.15 -0.18 6.18
CA PHE A 149 6.87 -0.91 7.22
C PHE A 149 8.06 -1.61 6.57
N SER A 150 9.15 -1.75 7.32
CA SER A 150 10.39 -2.35 6.84
C SER A 150 10.87 -3.39 7.82
N ASP A 151 11.19 -4.57 7.30
CA ASP A 151 11.70 -5.71 8.03
C ASP A 151 10.89 -5.98 9.31
N LEU A 152 9.58 -6.16 9.17
CA LEU A 152 8.67 -6.38 10.30
C LEU A 152 8.29 -7.86 10.36
N PRO A 153 8.26 -8.52 11.54
CA PRO A 153 7.67 -9.85 11.66
C PRO A 153 6.24 -9.84 11.12
N LEU A 154 5.90 -10.77 10.25
CA LEU A 154 4.56 -10.85 9.68
C LEU A 154 3.51 -11.04 10.78
N ALA A 155 3.85 -11.75 11.86
CA ALA A 155 3.01 -11.93 13.05
C ALA A 155 2.62 -10.62 13.76
N GLU A 156 3.38 -9.54 13.58
CA GLU A 156 3.07 -8.23 14.16
C GLU A 156 2.16 -7.39 13.23
N ILE A 157 1.93 -7.83 11.99
CA ILE A 157 1.03 -7.14 11.06
C ILE A 157 -0.42 -7.41 11.48
N PRO A 158 -1.25 -6.36 11.70
CA PRO A 158 -2.64 -6.54 12.05
C PRO A 158 -3.39 -7.37 11.00
N GLY A 159 -4.09 -8.41 11.44
CA GLY A 159 -4.83 -9.32 10.56
C GLY A 159 -4.01 -10.46 9.96
N TRP A 160 -2.69 -10.53 10.23
CA TRP A 160 -1.84 -11.62 9.72
C TRP A 160 -2.30 -13.01 10.16
N GLU A 161 -2.71 -13.20 11.41
CA GLU A 161 -3.14 -14.52 11.91
C GLU A 161 -4.31 -15.11 11.10
N ASP A 162 -5.32 -14.29 10.82
CA ASP A 162 -6.45 -14.68 9.99
C ASP A 162 -6.04 -14.92 8.53
N ALA A 163 -5.17 -14.07 7.97
CA ALA A 163 -4.64 -14.24 6.62
C ALA A 163 -3.80 -15.52 6.48
N ALA A 164 -2.90 -15.79 7.43
CA ALA A 164 -2.01 -16.94 7.45
C ALA A 164 -2.79 -18.26 7.48
N SER A 165 -3.89 -18.31 8.22
CA SER A 165 -4.78 -19.48 8.28
C SER A 165 -5.45 -19.84 6.94
N LYS A 166 -5.48 -18.89 6.00
CA LYS A 166 -6.12 -19.02 4.68
C LYS A 166 -5.10 -19.18 3.55
N LEU A 167 -3.80 -19.15 3.84
CA LEU A 167 -2.77 -19.34 2.84
C LEU A 167 -2.84 -20.78 2.32
N ALA A 168 -3.09 -20.91 1.01
CA ALA A 168 -2.97 -22.17 0.31
C ALA A 168 -1.50 -22.40 -0.13
N PRO A 169 -1.07 -23.65 -0.33
CA PRO A 169 0.14 -23.95 -1.08
C PRO A 169 0.09 -23.31 -2.47
N CYS A 170 1.24 -22.85 -2.95
CA CYS A 170 1.47 -22.68 -4.37
C CYS A 170 1.55 -24.07 -5.04
#